data_AF-A0A934FVA6-F1
#
_entry.id   AF-A0A934FVA6-F1
#
_cell.length_a   1.000
_cell.length_b   1.000
_cell.length_c   1.000
_cell.angle_alpha   90.00
_cell.angle_beta   90.00
_cell.angle_gamma   90.00
#
_symmetry.space_group_name_H-M   'P 1'
#
loop_
_entity.id
_entity.type
_entity.pdbx_description
1 polymer ?
#
loop_
_entity_poly.entity_id
_entity_poly.type
_entity_poly.pdbx_seq_one_letter_code
_entity_poly.pdbx_strand_id
1 'polypeptide(L)'
;MTGSRVQDPAGITVPSSVREGGNLRIDVASSARELSLVIPGHGRYWARVTNGVAEFRVPPGVSGGTMIFISDRVMPFPSSAVVQVVSSP
;
A
#
# COMPACT_ATOMS: atom_id res chain seq x y z
N MET A 1 8.57 -3.68 -18.71
CA MET A 1 8.71 -4.32 -17.39
C MET A 1 7.40 -4.12 -16.65
N THR A 2 6.54 -5.14 -16.63
CA THR A 2 5.23 -5.08 -15.96
C THR A 2 5.49 -5.28 -14.47
N GLY A 3 5.45 -4.20 -13.69
CA GLY A 3 5.52 -4.31 -12.23
C GLY A 3 4.37 -5.17 -11.74
N SER A 4 4.68 -6.30 -11.08
CA SER A 4 3.66 -7.21 -10.58
C SER A 4 2.70 -6.43 -9.68
N ARG A 5 1.39 -6.64 -9.83
CA ARG A 5 0.39 -6.01 -8.98
C ARG A 5 -0.21 -7.06 -8.07
N VAL A 6 -0.33 -6.75 -6.79
CA VAL A 6 -1.04 -7.60 -5.84
C VAL A 6 -2.46 -7.10 -5.78
N GLN A 7 -3.42 -7.95 -6.15
CA GLN A 7 -4.84 -7.67 -6.05
C GLN A 7 -5.44 -8.50 -4.93
N ASP A 8 -6.06 -7.84 -3.97
CA ASP A 8 -6.79 -8.49 -2.88
C ASP A 8 -8.27 -8.71 -3.26
N PRO A 9 -8.96 -9.73 -2.73
CA PRO A 9 -10.41 -9.94 -2.90
C PRO A 9 -11.28 -8.70 -2.60
N ALA A 10 -10.81 -7.75 -1.78
CA ALA A 10 -11.48 -6.47 -1.55
C ALA A 10 -11.41 -5.48 -2.74
N GLY A 11 -10.68 -5.83 -3.79
CA GLY A 11 -10.44 -4.95 -4.94
C GLY A 11 -9.38 -3.87 -4.68
N ILE A 12 -8.52 -4.08 -3.68
CA ILE A 12 -7.31 -3.25 -3.48
C ILE A 12 -6.22 -3.80 -4.40
N THR A 13 -5.68 -2.95 -5.25
CA THR A 13 -4.55 -3.27 -6.12
C THR A 13 -3.36 -2.38 -5.79
N VAL A 14 -2.22 -2.99 -5.52
CA VAL A 14 -0.97 -2.27 -5.23
C VAL A 14 0.20 -2.77 -6.07
N PRO A 15 1.20 -1.92 -6.34
CA PRO A 15 2.46 -2.38 -6.91
C PRO A 15 3.16 -3.35 -5.96
N SER A 16 3.77 -4.40 -6.49
CA SER A 16 4.56 -5.38 -5.74
C SER A 16 5.86 -4.79 -5.18
N SER A 17 6.28 -3.63 -5.69
CA SER A 17 7.47 -2.95 -5.23
C SER A 17 7.38 -1.44 -5.38
N VAL A 18 8.06 -0.71 -4.52
CA VAL A 18 8.21 0.74 -4.54
C VAL A 18 9.65 1.12 -4.22
N ARG A 19 10.13 2.25 -4.73
CA ARG A 19 11.43 2.78 -4.31
C ARG A 19 11.36 3.34 -2.89
N GLU A 20 12.47 3.27 -2.17
CA GLU A 20 12.61 4.00 -0.91
C GLU A 20 12.24 5.49 -1.10
N GLY A 21 11.41 6.03 -0.21
CA GLY A 21 10.90 7.40 -0.28
C GLY A 21 9.93 7.69 -1.44
N GLY A 22 9.59 6.67 -2.25
CA GLY A 22 8.68 6.76 -3.38
C GLY A 22 7.21 6.71 -2.99
N ASN A 23 6.33 7.02 -3.95
CA ASN A 23 4.90 6.92 -3.78
C ASN A 23 4.38 5.54 -4.22
N LEU A 24 3.69 4.85 -3.31
CA LEU A 24 2.74 3.81 -3.68
C LEU A 24 1.48 4.46 -4.23
N ARG A 25 1.09 4.02 -5.43
CA ARG A 25 -0.26 4.22 -5.96
C ARG A 25 -1.09 2.98 -5.66
N ILE A 26 -2.16 3.14 -4.91
CA ILE A 26 -3.06 2.06 -4.49
C ILE A 26 -4.40 2.29 -5.17
N ASP A 27 -4.77 1.41 -6.09
CA ASP A 27 -6.07 1.44 -6.73
C ASP A 27 -7.08 0.72 -5.81
N VAL A 28 -8.22 1.35 -5.56
CA VAL A 28 -9.25 0.91 -4.61
C VAL A 28 -10.57 0.81 -5.36
N ALA A 29 -11.05 -0.42 -5.57
CA ALA A 29 -12.33 -0.66 -6.24
C ALA A 29 -13.53 -0.60 -5.28
N SER A 30 -13.32 -0.60 -3.96
CA SER A 30 -14.38 -0.44 -2.96
C SER A 30 -14.82 1.02 -2.80
N SER A 31 -15.93 1.26 -2.11
CA SER A 31 -16.41 2.60 -1.76
C SER A 31 -15.63 3.26 -0.61
N ALA A 32 -14.47 2.70 -0.24
CA ALA A 32 -13.65 3.20 0.83
C ALA A 32 -13.13 4.61 0.53
N ARG A 33 -13.13 5.44 1.57
CA ARG A 33 -12.66 6.84 1.51
C ARG A 33 -11.28 7.03 2.14
N GLU A 34 -10.81 6.03 2.87
CA GLU A 34 -9.55 6.06 3.59
C GLU A 34 -9.01 4.62 3.70
N LEU A 35 -7.69 4.48 3.63
CA LEU A 35 -6.96 3.24 3.88
C LEU A 35 -6.08 3.38 5.12
N SER A 36 -6.05 2.32 5.94
CA SER A 36 -5.03 2.10 6.96
C SER A 36 -3.84 1.38 6.33
N LEU A 37 -2.64 1.93 6.48
CA LEU A 37 -1.40 1.26 6.12
C LEU A 37 -0.60 0.95 7.37
N VAL A 38 -0.15 -0.27 7.56
CA VAL A 38 0.69 -0.67 8.70
C VAL A 38 2.01 -1.19 8.19
N ILE A 39 3.09 -0.59 8.66
CA ILE A 39 4.47 -0.97 8.35
C ILE A 39 5.11 -1.45 9.66
N PRO A 40 5.42 -2.76 9.81
CA PRO A 40 6.08 -3.28 11.01
C PRO A 40 7.36 -2.48 11.32
N GLY A 41 7.50 -2.03 12.57
CA GLY A 41 8.65 -1.22 13.01
C GLY A 41 8.60 0.27 12.65
N HIS A 42 7.67 0.72 11.79
CA HIS A 42 7.53 2.13 11.40
C HIS A 42 6.19 2.75 11.80
N GLY A 43 5.16 1.92 12.03
CA GLY A 43 3.88 2.33 12.61
C GLY A 43 2.70 2.23 11.63
N ARG A 44 1.65 2.99 11.94
CA ARG A 44 0.38 3.00 11.20
C ARG A 44 0.15 4.37 10.57
N TYR A 45 -0.26 4.37 9.31
CA TYR A 45 -0.49 5.54 8.48
C TYR A 45 -1.89 5.50 7.85
N TRP A 46 -2.32 6.67 7.38
CA TRP A 46 -3.62 6.87 6.74
C TRP A 46 -3.43 7.48 5.38
N ALA A 47 -4.09 6.92 4.36
CA ALA A 47 -4.14 7.48 3.03
C ALA A 47 -5.58 7.74 2.62
N ARG A 48 -5.87 8.96 2.19
CA ARG A 48 -7.19 9.32 1.67
C ARG A 48 -7.38 8.74 0.28
N VAL A 49 -8.53 8.16 0.02
CA VAL A 49 -8.91 7.67 -1.31
C VAL A 49 -9.64 8.80 -2.03
N THR A 50 -9.15 9.17 -3.21
CA THR A 50 -9.75 10.15 -4.11
C THR A 50 -9.92 9.53 -5.48
N ASN A 51 -11.14 9.50 -6.01
CA ASN A 51 -11.46 8.88 -7.31
C ASN A 51 -10.97 7.42 -7.44
N GLY A 52 -11.11 6.63 -6.37
CA GLY A 52 -10.68 5.23 -6.35
C GLY A 52 -9.16 5.04 -6.27
N VAL A 53 -8.39 6.07 -5.94
CA VAL A 53 -6.94 5.98 -5.80
C VAL A 53 -6.50 6.59 -4.47
N ALA A 54 -5.64 5.86 -3.75
CA ALA A 54 -4.89 6.39 -2.62
C ALA A 54 -3.40 6.49 -2.99
N GLU A 55 -2.80 7.63 -2.67
CA GLU A 55 -1.36 7.81 -2.78
C GLU A 55 -0.75 7.81 -1.39
N PHE A 56 0.29 6.99 -1.22
CA PHE A 56 1.01 6.88 0.03
C PHE A 56 2.51 6.97 -0.21
N ARG A 57 3.15 7.96 0.41
CA ARG A 57 4.61 8.09 0.36
C ARG A 57 5.24 7.20 1.41
N VAL A 58 6.17 6.33 0.98
CA VAL A 58 6.93 5.48 1.90
C VAL A 58 7.77 6.38 2.82
N PRO A 59 7.67 6.20 4.16
CA PRO A 59 8.44 7.01 5.10
C PRO A 59 9.94 6.67 5.00
N PRO A 60 10.81 7.63 5.32
CA PRO A 60 12.26 7.42 5.29
C PRO A 60 12.66 6.28 6.24
N GLY A 61 13.69 5.52 5.85
CA GLY A 61 14.20 4.37 6.63
C GLY A 61 13.48 3.06 6.39
N VAL A 62 12.34 3.05 5.66
CA VAL A 62 11.73 1.81 5.19
C VAL A 62 12.52 1.32 3.96
N SER A 63 13.11 0.14 4.04
CA SER A 63 13.91 -0.45 2.96
C SER A 63 13.81 -1.98 2.96
N GLY A 64 14.32 -2.62 1.90
CA GLY A 64 14.35 -4.07 1.76
C GLY A 64 12.98 -4.73 1.56
N GLY A 65 12.88 -6.02 1.90
CA GLY A 65 11.66 -6.82 1.85
C GLY A 65 10.61 -6.45 2.91
N THR A 66 10.40 -5.15 3.17
CA THR A 66 9.46 -4.68 4.19
C THR A 66 8.03 -4.86 3.72
N MET A 67 7.21 -5.59 4.48
CA MET A 67 5.79 -5.77 4.18
C MET A 67 4.96 -4.54 4.59
N ILE A 68 3.94 -4.18 3.80
CA ILE A 68 3.01 -3.08 4.08
C ILE A 68 1.58 -3.63 4.09
N PHE A 69 0.94 -3.73 5.25
CA PHE A 69 -0.45 -4.18 5.35
C PHE A 69 -1.41 -3.05 5.03
N ILE A 70 -2.46 -3.28 4.22
CA ILE A 70 -3.33 -2.22 3.68
C ILE A 70 -4.80 -2.58 3.84
N SER A 71 -5.50 -1.96 4.78
CA SER A 71 -6.90 -2.23 5.08
C SER A 71 -7.79 -1.03 4.77
N ASP A 72 -9.02 -1.26 4.29
CA ASP A 72 -9.96 -0.20 3.93
C ASP A 72 -10.98 0.17 5.04
N ARG A 73 -10.83 -0.38 6.26
CA ARG A 73 -11.77 -0.29 7.42
C ARG A 73 -13.22 -0.71 7.16
N VAL A 74 -13.64 -0.87 5.90
CA VAL A 74 -15.01 -1.18 5.50
C VAL A 74 -15.24 -2.68 5.48
N MET A 75 -14.20 -3.48 5.19
CA MET A 75 -14.28 -4.93 5.28
C MET A 75 -13.84 -5.47 6.65
N PRO A 76 -14.52 -6.51 7.18
CA PRO A 76 -14.16 -7.14 8.45
C PRO A 76 -12.79 -7.85 8.41
N PHE A 77 -12.24 -8.07 7.22
CA PHE A 77 -10.90 -8.61 7.01
C PHE A 77 -10.00 -7.51 6.43
N PRO A 78 -8.88 -7.17 7.09
CA PRO A 78 -7.90 -6.32 6.45
C PRO A 78 -7.35 -7.07 5.24
N SER A 79 -7.62 -6.56 4.05
CA SER A 79 -6.83 -6.88 2.88
C SER A 79 -5.35 -6.72 3.22
N SER A 80 -4.50 -7.63 2.76
CA SER A 80 -3.07 -7.51 3.00
C SER A 80 -2.35 -7.74 1.70
N ALA A 81 -1.66 -6.71 1.23
CA ALA A 81 -0.74 -6.85 0.12
C ALA A 81 0.69 -6.81 0.65
N VAL A 82 1.62 -7.42 -0.09
CA VAL A 82 3.05 -7.32 0.21
C VAL A 82 3.67 -6.44 -0.85
N VAL A 83 4.34 -5.38 -0.39
CA VAL A 83 5.01 -4.42 -1.27
C VAL A 83 6.46 -4.33 -0.86
N GLN A 84 7.37 -4.80 -1.71
CA GLN A 84 8.81 -4.74 -1.44
C GLN A 84 9.36 -3.33 -1.65
N VAL A 85 10.08 -2.79 -0.66
CA VAL A 85 10.72 -1.47 -0.80
C VAL A 85 12.15 -1.65 -1.31
N VAL A 86 12.36 -1.33 -2.58
CA VAL A 86 13.68 -1.45 -3.22
C VAL A 86 14.51 -0.19 -2.99
N SER A 87 15.70 -0.34 -2.44
CA SER A 87 16.70 0.72 -2.37
C SER A 87 17.09 1.10 -3.80
N SER A 88 17.20 2.40 -4.09
CA SER A 88 17.76 2.82 -5.38
C SER A 88 19.28 2.53 -5.36
N PRO A 89 19.86 1.97 -6.44
CA PRO A 89 21.31 1.86 -6.57
C PRO A 89 21.98 3.23 -6.62
#